data_AF-A0A5P9ITP9-F1
#
_entry.id   AF-A0A5P9ITP9-F1
#
_cell.length_a   1.000
_cell.length_b   1.000
_cell.length_c   1.000
_cell.angle_alpha   90.00
_cell.angle_beta   90.00
_cell.angle_gamma   90.00
#
_symmetry.space_group_name_H-M   'P 1'
#
loop_
_entity.id
_entity.type
_entity.pdbx_description
1 polymer ?
#
loop_
_entity_poly.entity_id
_entity_poly.type
_entity_poly.pdbx_seq_one_letter_code
_entity_poly.pdbx_strand_id
1 'polypeptide(L)' 'MSDTKAQPEELVQVTLHEPHTHNGERHEKGAKLKVRPDQVERLKKHKKI' A
#
# COMPACT_ATOMS: atom_id res chain seq x y z
N MET A 1 -15.36 14.46 10.81
CA MET A 1 -14.47 13.69 9.91
C MET A 1 -13.30 13.21 10.76
N SER A 2 -13.44 12.06 11.41
CA SER A 2 -12.38 11.48 12.26
C SER A 2 -11.46 10.65 11.37
N ASP A 3 -10.20 11.08 11.25
CA ASP A 3 -9.12 10.30 10.64
C ASP A 3 -8.86 9.06 11.50
N THR A 4 -9.64 8.01 11.29
CA THR A 4 -9.44 6.72 11.94
C THR A 4 -8.13 6.15 11.39
N LYS A 5 -7.06 6.28 12.17
CA LYS A 5 -5.87 5.44 12.03
C LYS A 5 -6.36 3.99 11.91
N ALA A 6 -6.15 3.35 10.76
CA ALA A 6 -6.58 1.98 10.54
C ALA A 6 -5.95 1.11 11.60
N GLN A 7 -6.74 0.17 12.10
CA GLN A 7 -6.23 -0.82 13.01
C GLN A 7 -5.22 -1.69 12.25
N PRO A 8 -4.10 -2.08 12.88
CA PRO A 8 -3.05 -2.87 12.22
C PRO A 8 -3.54 -4.22 11.67
N GLU A 9 -4.67 -4.73 12.17
CA GLU A 9 -5.33 -5.94 11.69
C GLU A 9 -5.95 -5.80 10.29
N GLU A 10 -6.20 -4.57 9.82
CA GLU A 10 -6.77 -4.31 8.50
C GLU A 10 -5.70 -4.13 7.41
N LEU A 11 -4.42 -4.26 7.73
CA LEU A 11 -3.34 -4.06 6.78
C LEU A 11 -3.09 -5.32 5.94
N VAL A 12 -3.26 -5.19 4.63
CA VAL A 12 -3.00 -6.24 3.65
C VAL A 12 -1.57 -6.13 3.13
N GLN A 13 -0.86 -7.25 3.07
CA GLN A 13 0.48 -7.31 2.48
C GLN A 13 0.38 -7.48 0.96
N VAL A 14 0.94 -6.54 0.21
CA VAL A 14 0.97 -6.52 -1.26
C VAL A 14 2.40 -6.45 -1.77
N THR A 15 2.65 -7.01 -2.95
CA THR A 15 3.98 -7.03 -3.58
C THR A 15 4.02 -6.06 -4.74
N LEU A 16 4.87 -5.04 -4.68
CA LEU A 16 5.00 -4.04 -5.72
C LEU A 16 5.52 -4.64 -7.03
N HIS A 17 4.83 -4.41 -8.13
CA HIS A 17 5.31 -4.68 -9.49
C HIS A 17 6.15 -3.52 -10.06
N GLU A 18 5.99 -2.31 -9.54
CA GLU A 18 6.72 -1.11 -9.91
C GLU A 18 7.21 -0.35 -8.67
N PRO A 19 8.34 0.38 -8.74
CA PRO A 19 8.82 1.16 -7.61
C PRO A 19 7.80 2.25 -7.22
N HIS A 20 7.49 2.33 -5.93
CA HIS A 20 6.50 3.27 -5.42
C HIS A 20 6.93 3.85 -4.09
N THR A 21 6.76 5.17 -3.95
CA THR A 21 6.90 5.85 -2.66
C THR A 21 5.63 5.69 -1.84
N HIS A 22 5.72 4.99 -0.70
CA HIS A 22 4.64 4.83 0.27
C HIS A 22 5.10 5.40 1.63
N ASN A 23 4.25 6.17 2.30
CA ASN A 23 4.59 6.84 3.58
C ASN A 23 5.90 7.67 3.57
N GLY A 24 6.33 8.18 2.42
CA GLY A 24 7.58 8.93 2.27
C GLY A 24 8.82 8.07 2.06
N GLU A 25 8.71 6.74 2.16
CA GLU A 25 9.76 5.79 1.82
C GLU A 25 9.60 5.29 0.39
N ARG A 26 10.69 5.26 -0.37
CA ARG A 26 10.68 4.71 -1.72
C ARG A 26 10.91 3.20 -1.64
N HIS A 27 9.93 2.44 -2.11
CA HIS A 27 10.05 0.99 -2.21
C HIS A 27 10.35 0.58 -3.66
N GLU A 28 11.20 -0.43 -3.80
CA GLU A 28 11.60 -0.97 -5.11
C GLU A 28 10.59 -2.00 -5.62
N LYS A 29 10.74 -2.38 -6.90
CA LYS A 29 9.98 -3.47 -7.50
C LYS A 29 10.27 -4.77 -6.74
N GLY A 30 9.21 -5.49 -6.37
CA GLY A 30 9.26 -6.72 -5.58
C GLY A 30 9.20 -6.47 -4.06
N ALA A 31 9.21 -5.22 -3.61
CA ALA A 31 9.06 -4.91 -2.19
C ALA A 31 7.65 -5.27 -1.69
N LYS A 32 7.59 -5.78 -0.46
CA LYS A 32 6.33 -6.12 0.21
C LYS A 32 5.90 -4.96 1.10
N LEU A 33 4.71 -4.42 0.84
CA LEU A 33 4.13 -3.31 1.57
C LEU A 33 2.89 -3.78 2.34
N LYS A 34 2.74 -3.33 3.58
CA LYS A 34 1.50 -3.50 4.35
C LYS A 34 0.68 -2.23 4.22
N VAL A 35 -0.41 -2.31 3.45
CA VAL A 35 -1.27 -1.16 3.15
C VAL A 35 -2.73 -1.49 3.45
N ARG A 36 -3.54 -0.47 3.67
CA ARG A 36 -4.98 -0.67 3.86
C ARG A 36 -5.65 -1.19 2.58
N PRO A 37 -6.77 -1.91 2.66
CA PRO A 37 -7.46 -2.47 1.48
C PRO A 37 -7.88 -1.41 0.46
N ASP A 38 -8.28 -0.21 0.89
CA ASP A 38 -8.57 0.92 -0.01
C ASP A 38 -7.32 1.38 -0.78
N GLN A 39 -6.15 1.36 -0.14
CA GLN A 39 -4.86 1.62 -0.79
C GLN A 39 -4.47 0.49 -1.75
N VAL A 40 -4.77 -0.78 -1.42
CA VAL A 40 -4.57 -1.92 -2.33
C VAL A 40 -5.33 -1.70 -3.63
N GLU A 41 -6.63 -1.36 -3.54
CA GLU A 41 -7.45 -1.13 -4.73
C GLU A 41 -6.90 0.01 -5.59
N ARG A 42 -6.41 1.09 -4.97
CA ARG A 42 -5.75 2.19 -5.68
C ARG A 42 -4.46 1.73 -6.36
N LEU A 43 -3.60 1.01 -5.66
CA LEU A 43 -2.33 0.52 -6.21
C LEU A 43 -2.58 -0.44 -7.38
N LYS A 44 -3.61 -1.31 -7.29
CA LYS A 44 -4.05 -2.19 -8.38
C LYS A 44 -4.58 -1.41 -9.58
N LYS A 45 -5.40 -0.37 -9.33
CA LYS A 45 -5.89 0.53 -10.39
C LYS A 45 -4.75 1.24 -11.13
N HIS A 46 -3.68 1.58 -10.42
CA HIS A 46 -2.47 2.18 -10.99
C HIS A 46 -1.44 1.16 -11.49
N LYS A 47 -1.78 -0.14 -11.54
CA LYS A 47 -0.90 -1.24 -11.99
C LYS A 47 0.44 -1.33 -11.24
N LYS A 48 0.45 -0.89 -9.97
CA LYS A 48 1.64 -0.90 -9.11
C LYS A 48 1.82 -2.19 -8.32
N ILE A 49 0.76 -2.99 -8.21
CA ILE A 49 0.64 -4.34 -7.62
C ILE A 49 -0.32 -5.16 -8.49
#